data_AF-A0A3A4AYK3-F1
#
_entry.id   AF-A0A3A4AYK3-F1
#
_cell.length_a   1.000
_cell.length_b   1.000
_cell.length_c   1.000
_cell.angle_alpha   90.00
_cell.angle_beta   90.00
_cell.angle_gamma   90.00
#
_symmetry.space_group_name_H-M   'P 1'
#
loop_
_entity.id
_entity.type
_entity.pdbx_description
1 polymer ?
#
loop_
_entity_poly.entity_id
_entity_poly.type
_entity_poly.pdbx_seq_one_letter_code
_entity_poly.pdbx_strand_id
1 'polypeptide(L)'
;MGSAARGRLVPLNRKIDFFGARLPVTSILGGPVMASGVLRWIGALVGGHRRPGRDGGRGADTGVLNATHGSLAASDTRIVLRREVSRDEFGYFAYDRHWRILRSPRLSEPPPRRQVWSAGADTSVTYLEDPYLGLHYVVVQGKSAPQVSHAIRASVPCWTLEEALEFSAVSTDRDTKIHGIHLVTASAPVKQTENVVEYLETLSGDNDPQVRRAVLVGMAYLGGWPAVHRIAESMRDHDPDEGVRIDAGYLLEGISIPPESLT
;
A
#
# COMPACT_ATOMS: atom_id res chain seq x y z
N MET A 1 22.94 -36.22 0.49
CA MET A 1 23.43 -35.00 1.17
C MET A 1 22.25 -34.03 1.27
N GLY A 2 21.49 -34.10 2.37
CA GLY A 2 20.32 -33.28 2.61
C GLY A 2 20.66 -32.13 3.56
N SER A 3 20.55 -30.89 3.07
CA SER A 3 20.69 -29.69 3.90
C SER A 3 19.32 -29.31 4.44
N ALA A 4 19.09 -29.59 5.72
CA ALA A 4 17.91 -29.15 6.43
C ALA A 4 18.11 -27.68 6.87
N ALA A 5 17.41 -26.76 6.21
CA ALA A 5 17.31 -25.38 6.63
C ALA A 5 16.51 -25.31 7.94
N ARG A 6 17.22 -25.23 9.07
CA ARG A 6 16.62 -24.91 10.38
C ARG A 6 16.27 -23.42 10.40
N GLY A 7 14.99 -23.10 10.25
CA GLY A 7 14.46 -21.77 10.57
C GLY A 7 14.73 -21.46 12.04
N ARG A 8 15.64 -20.54 12.32
CA ARG A 8 15.78 -19.97 13.66
C ARG A 8 14.62 -19.03 13.89
N LEU A 9 13.72 -19.39 14.81
CA LEU A 9 12.87 -18.43 15.48
C LEU A 9 13.79 -17.42 16.18
N VAL A 10 13.81 -16.19 15.68
CA VAL A 10 14.52 -15.07 16.32
C VAL A 10 13.66 -14.64 17.53
N PRO A 11 14.21 -14.63 18.75
CA PRO A 11 13.46 -14.17 19.91
C PRO A 11 13.09 -12.70 19.75
N LEU A 12 11.79 -12.41 19.77
CA LEU A 12 11.13 -11.10 19.68
C LEU A 12 11.35 -10.24 20.95
N ASN A 13 12.54 -10.28 21.53
CA ASN A 13 12.88 -9.58 22.78
C ASN A 13 13.85 -8.41 22.60
N ARG A 14 13.97 -7.89 21.36
CA ARG A 14 14.57 -6.58 21.15
C ARG A 14 13.48 -5.54 21.42
N LYS A 15 13.71 -4.70 22.43
CA LYS A 15 13.06 -3.39 22.54
C LYS A 15 13.13 -2.76 21.14
N ILE A 16 11.99 -2.66 20.47
CA ILE A 16 11.88 -1.86 19.25
C ILE A 16 12.09 -0.43 19.73
N ASP A 17 13.30 0.10 19.56
CA ASP A 17 13.57 1.50 19.82
C ASP A 17 12.74 2.32 18.83
N PHE A 18 11.56 2.74 19.29
CA PHE A 18 10.59 3.54 18.53
C PHE A 18 11.09 4.98 18.24
N PHE A 19 12.33 5.33 18.59
CA PHE A 19 12.84 6.70 18.46
C PHE A 19 14.17 6.76 17.70
N GLY A 20 14.10 7.15 16.43
CA GLY A 20 15.26 7.53 15.61
C GLY A 20 14.97 8.65 14.60
N ALA A 21 13.70 8.88 14.28
CA ALA A 21 13.26 10.07 13.58
C ALA A 21 11.99 10.56 14.29
N ARG A 22 12.13 11.57 15.17
CA ARG A 22 11.00 12.39 15.58
C ARG A 22 10.57 13.18 14.34
N LEU A 23 9.79 12.57 13.47
CA LEU A 23 8.87 13.37 12.66
C LEU A 23 7.83 13.89 13.66
N PRO A 24 7.67 15.21 13.83
CA PRO A 24 6.63 15.74 14.69
C PRO A 24 5.28 15.26 14.13
N VAL A 25 4.66 14.28 14.78
CA VAL A 25 3.28 13.83 14.49
C VAL A 25 2.32 15.02 14.56
N THR A 26 2.65 16.02 15.39
CA THR A 26 1.93 17.30 15.50
C THR A 26 2.04 18.22 14.28
N SER A 27 2.99 18.01 13.36
CA SER A 27 3.15 18.85 12.16
C SER A 27 2.43 18.33 10.92
N ILE A 28 2.05 17.05 10.90
CA ILE A 28 1.50 16.40 9.70
C ILE A 28 -0.05 16.33 9.77
N LEU A 29 -0.62 16.34 10.97
CA LEU A 29 -2.06 16.13 11.20
C LEU A 29 -2.86 17.43 11.43
N GLY A 30 -2.22 18.59 11.26
CA GLY A 30 -2.77 19.91 11.63
C GLY A 30 -3.57 20.66 10.56
N GLY A 31 -3.92 20.07 9.42
CA GLY A 31 -4.71 20.79 8.41
C GLY A 31 -5.36 19.92 7.32
N PRO A 32 -6.36 20.46 6.59
CA PRO A 32 -7.17 19.76 5.58
C PRO A 32 -6.40 19.27 4.33
N VAL A 33 -5.08 19.41 4.31
CA VAL A 33 -4.21 19.11 3.15
C VAL A 33 -3.96 17.61 2.96
N MET A 34 -4.09 16.80 4.03
CA MET A 34 -3.75 15.37 4.00
C MET A 34 -4.69 14.55 3.10
N ALA A 35 -6.01 14.79 3.16
CA ALA A 35 -6.96 14.01 2.38
C ALA A 35 -6.74 14.18 0.86
N SER A 36 -6.52 15.41 0.38
CA SER A 36 -6.29 15.64 -1.06
C SER A 36 -4.97 15.04 -1.55
N GLY A 37 -3.90 15.10 -0.74
CA GLY A 37 -2.60 14.53 -1.09
C GLY A 37 -2.61 13.00 -1.14
N VAL A 38 -3.18 12.36 -0.12
CA VAL A 38 -3.30 10.90 -0.03
C VAL A 38 -4.22 10.37 -1.13
N LEU A 39 -5.38 11.00 -1.38
CA LEU A 39 -6.32 10.55 -2.41
C LEU A 39 -5.77 10.72 -3.84
N ARG A 40 -5.09 11.83 -4.15
CA ARG A 40 -4.40 11.99 -5.45
C ARG A 40 -3.34 10.92 -5.66
N TRP A 41 -2.61 10.59 -4.60
CA TRP A 41 -1.54 9.60 -4.69
C TRP A 41 -2.08 8.15 -4.76
N ILE A 42 -3.16 7.82 -4.04
CA ILE A 42 -3.87 6.53 -4.19
C ILE A 42 -4.42 6.40 -5.61
N GLY A 43 -5.00 7.47 -6.17
CA GLY A 43 -5.39 7.53 -7.58
C GLY A 43 -4.23 7.24 -8.53
N ALA A 44 -3.02 7.74 -8.24
CA ALA A 44 -1.82 7.46 -9.02
C ALA A 44 -1.24 6.04 -8.84
N LEU A 45 -1.58 5.35 -7.75
CA LEU A 45 -1.24 3.95 -7.51
C LEU A 45 -2.20 2.99 -8.22
N VAL A 46 -3.49 3.28 -8.19
CA VAL A 46 -4.55 2.46 -8.80
C VAL A 46 -4.64 2.71 -10.31
N GLY A 47 -4.34 3.93 -10.76
CA GLY A 47 -4.25 4.31 -12.17
C GLY A 47 -2.98 3.76 -12.82
N GLY A 48 -2.97 2.44 -13.09
CA GLY A 48 -1.86 1.77 -13.77
C GLY A 48 -1.41 2.54 -15.02
N HIS A 49 -0.10 2.82 -15.12
CA HIS A 49 0.49 3.48 -16.28
C HIS A 49 0.21 2.67 -17.55
N ARG A 50 -0.85 3.02 -18.30
CA ARG A 50 -0.95 2.66 -19.71
C ARG A 50 0.23 3.33 -20.41
N ARG A 51 1.09 2.53 -21.02
CA ARG A 51 2.13 3.07 -21.91
C ARG A 51 1.41 3.84 -23.01
N PRO A 52 1.76 5.12 -23.28
CA PRO A 52 1.33 5.74 -24.52
C PRO A 52 1.88 4.89 -25.67
N GLY A 53 0.99 4.33 -26.48
CA GLY A 53 1.34 3.61 -27.69
C GLY A 53 2.24 4.50 -28.53
N ARG A 54 3.46 4.02 -28.80
CA ARG A 54 4.40 4.70 -29.66
C ARG A 54 3.93 4.48 -31.10
N ASP A 55 2.98 5.30 -31.55
CA ASP A 55 2.54 5.34 -32.94
C ASP A 55 3.66 5.91 -33.82
N GLY A 56 4.47 5.00 -34.38
CA GLY A 56 5.31 5.25 -35.55
C GLY A 56 4.62 4.64 -36.77
N GLY A 57 4.00 5.48 -37.60
CA GLY A 57 3.02 5.04 -38.58
C GLY A 57 3.52 4.46 -39.91
N ARG A 58 2.49 4.09 -40.70
CA ARG A 58 2.35 3.87 -42.16
C ARG A 58 2.62 2.47 -42.71
N GLY A 59 1.50 1.78 -42.96
CA GLY A 59 1.34 0.70 -43.94
C GLY A 59 -0.11 0.26 -43.95
N ALA A 60 -0.84 0.61 -45.02
CA ALA A 60 -2.23 0.23 -45.20
C ALA A 60 -2.35 -1.28 -45.45
N ASP A 61 -3.05 -2.00 -44.59
CA ASP A 61 -3.79 -3.19 -44.98
C ASP A 61 -4.92 -3.46 -43.97
N THR A 62 -6.17 -3.33 -44.42
CA THR A 62 -7.38 -3.52 -43.63
C THR A 62 -7.73 -5.00 -43.56
N GLY A 63 -7.05 -5.71 -42.66
CA GLY A 63 -7.41 -7.05 -42.20
C GLY A 63 -8.08 -6.98 -40.83
N VAL A 64 -9.38 -7.22 -40.80
CA VAL A 64 -10.23 -7.28 -39.60
C VAL A 64 -9.67 -8.32 -38.61
N LEU A 65 -9.03 -7.86 -37.53
CA LEU A 65 -8.83 -8.63 -36.31
C LEU A 65 -9.61 -7.96 -35.19
N ASN A 66 -10.83 -8.45 -34.98
CA ASN A 66 -11.58 -8.27 -33.74
C ASN A 66 -10.76 -8.89 -32.60
N ALA A 67 -9.97 -8.07 -31.91
CA ALA A 67 -9.41 -8.41 -30.60
C ALA A 67 -10.48 -8.12 -29.54
N THR A 68 -11.36 -9.10 -29.35
CA THR A 68 -12.28 -9.18 -28.24
C THR A 68 -11.51 -9.15 -26.92
N HIS A 69 -12.08 -8.44 -25.96
CA HIS A 69 -11.72 -8.35 -24.54
C HIS A 69 -10.97 -9.55 -23.95
N GLY A 70 -9.82 -9.23 -23.36
CA GLY A 70 -9.31 -9.89 -22.17
C GLY A 70 -8.71 -8.81 -21.29
N SER A 71 -9.54 -8.11 -20.52
CA SER A 71 -9.06 -7.43 -19.31
C SER A 71 -8.57 -8.53 -18.37
N LEU A 72 -7.34 -9.00 -18.63
CA LEU A 72 -6.55 -9.78 -17.69
C LEU A 72 -6.40 -8.85 -16.51
N ALA A 73 -7.31 -8.97 -15.53
CA ALA A 73 -7.25 -8.24 -14.29
C ALA A 73 -5.85 -8.45 -13.74
N ALA A 74 -4.95 -7.49 -13.98
CA ALA A 74 -3.56 -7.61 -13.65
C ALA A 74 -3.56 -7.74 -12.13
N SER A 75 -3.22 -8.93 -11.64
CA SER A 75 -3.23 -9.21 -10.21
C SER A 75 -2.20 -8.28 -9.58
N ASP A 76 -2.70 -7.25 -8.90
CA ASP A 76 -1.86 -6.39 -8.09
C ASP A 76 -1.63 -7.08 -6.75
N THR A 77 -0.37 -7.26 -6.38
CA THR A 77 0.01 -7.81 -5.08
C THR A 77 0.87 -6.80 -4.35
N ARG A 78 0.38 -6.36 -3.18
CA ARG A 78 1.13 -5.52 -2.25
C ARG A 78 1.90 -6.39 -1.25
N ILE A 79 3.14 -6.01 -0.96
CA ILE A 79 4.02 -6.67 0.00
C ILE A 79 4.63 -5.60 0.89
N VAL A 80 4.21 -5.56 2.15
CA VAL A 80 4.78 -4.63 3.14
C VAL A 80 6.12 -5.19 3.62
N LEU A 81 7.17 -4.40 3.52
CA LEU A 81 8.52 -4.79 3.92
C LEU A 81 8.74 -4.48 5.40
N ARG A 82 9.62 -5.25 6.05
CA ARG A 82 10.07 -4.91 7.40
C ARG A 82 10.93 -3.64 7.33
N ARG A 83 10.97 -2.88 8.44
CA ARG A 83 11.58 -1.54 8.49
C ARG A 83 13.08 -1.55 8.15
N GLU A 84 13.76 -2.63 8.52
CA GLU A 84 15.17 -2.84 8.20
C GLU A 84 15.43 -2.88 6.70
N VAL A 85 14.45 -3.29 5.89
CA VAL A 85 14.60 -3.38 4.43
C VAL A 85 14.57 -1.98 3.81
N SER A 86 15.75 -1.51 3.43
CA SER A 86 15.94 -0.25 2.72
C SER A 86 15.74 -0.40 1.21
N ARG A 87 15.64 0.74 0.52
CA ARG A 87 15.59 0.78 -0.96
C ARG A 87 16.82 0.13 -1.58
N ASP A 88 18.00 0.35 -0.99
CA ASP A 88 19.25 -0.16 -1.54
C ASP A 88 19.33 -1.68 -1.36
N GLU A 89 18.91 -2.21 -0.21
CA GLU A 89 18.79 -3.66 0.02
C GLU A 89 17.80 -4.33 -0.92
N PHE A 90 16.63 -3.72 -1.14
CA PHE A 90 15.69 -4.22 -2.14
C PHE A 90 16.27 -4.11 -3.56
N GLY A 91 17.05 -3.05 -3.83
CA GLY A 91 17.79 -2.85 -5.07
C GLY A 91 18.80 -3.96 -5.35
N TYR A 92 19.54 -4.41 -4.33
CA TYR A 92 20.45 -5.56 -4.45
C TYR A 92 19.69 -6.85 -4.75
N PHE A 93 18.58 -7.12 -4.05
CA PHE A 93 17.72 -8.26 -4.33
C PHE A 93 17.21 -8.27 -5.80
N ALA A 94 16.83 -7.09 -6.32
CA ALA A 94 16.37 -6.93 -7.70
C ALA A 94 17.52 -7.12 -8.71
N TYR A 95 18.72 -6.63 -8.38
CA TYR A 95 19.93 -6.79 -9.18
C TYR A 95 20.33 -8.26 -9.32
N ASP A 96 20.33 -9.03 -8.22
CA ASP A 96 20.65 -10.46 -8.21
C ASP A 96 19.69 -11.30 -9.07
N ARG A 97 18.49 -10.77 -9.32
CA ARG A 97 17.47 -11.39 -10.19
C ARG A 97 17.49 -10.86 -11.62
N HIS A 98 18.49 -10.05 -11.96
CA HIS A 98 18.64 -9.40 -13.26
C HIS A 98 17.42 -8.56 -13.67
N TRP A 99 16.72 -7.96 -12.70
CA TRP A 99 15.61 -7.07 -13.01
C TRP A 99 16.13 -5.74 -13.56
N ARG A 100 15.52 -5.28 -14.65
CA ARG A 100 15.93 -4.05 -15.31
C ARG A 100 15.25 -2.86 -14.67
N ILE A 101 16.03 -1.87 -14.21
CA ILE A 101 15.48 -0.61 -13.70
C ILE A 101 14.76 0.11 -14.85
N LEU A 102 13.48 0.45 -14.63
CA LEU A 102 12.66 1.25 -15.54
C LEU A 102 12.64 2.72 -15.11
N ARG A 103 12.55 2.98 -13.80
CA ARG A 103 12.55 4.32 -13.22
C ARG A 103 13.28 4.30 -11.89
N SER A 104 14.15 5.27 -11.68
CA SER A 104 14.78 5.55 -10.39
C SER A 104 14.33 6.92 -9.90
N PRO A 105 14.09 7.12 -8.59
CA PRO A 105 13.76 8.42 -8.06
C PRO A 105 14.95 9.37 -8.21
N ARG A 106 14.68 10.66 -8.42
CA ARG A 106 15.74 11.69 -8.35
C ARG A 106 15.99 12.04 -6.88
N LEU A 107 17.22 12.43 -6.54
CA LEU A 107 17.56 12.91 -5.19
C LEU A 107 16.67 14.09 -4.74
N SER A 108 16.22 14.91 -5.69
CA SER A 108 15.36 16.07 -5.47
C SER A 108 13.85 15.76 -5.49
N GLU A 109 13.45 14.51 -5.74
CA GLU A 109 12.04 14.14 -5.79
C GLU A 109 11.46 14.12 -4.37
N PRO A 110 10.38 14.90 -4.10
CA PRO A 110 9.74 14.85 -2.79
C PRO A 110 9.13 13.46 -2.56
N PRO A 111 9.00 13.03 -1.30
CA PRO A 111 8.34 11.77 -1.01
C PRO A 111 6.84 11.85 -1.39
N PRO A 112 6.19 10.71 -1.67
CA PRO A 112 6.71 9.35 -1.58
C PRO A 112 7.71 9.02 -2.71
N ARG A 113 8.79 8.31 -2.35
CA ARG A 113 9.82 7.94 -3.32
C ARG A 113 9.47 6.63 -3.98
N ARG A 114 9.66 6.58 -5.31
CA ARG A 114 9.27 5.44 -6.13
C ARG A 114 10.41 4.95 -7.00
N GLN A 115 10.72 3.67 -6.93
CA GLN A 115 11.63 2.99 -7.86
C GLN A 115 10.91 1.83 -8.54
N VAL A 116 11.09 1.70 -9.86
CA VAL A 116 10.35 0.73 -10.69
C VAL A 116 11.34 -0.15 -11.43
N TRP A 117 11.14 -1.46 -11.35
CA TRP A 117 11.86 -2.46 -12.11
C TRP A 117 10.92 -3.24 -13.03
N SER A 118 11.50 -3.83 -14.07
CA SER A 118 10.90 -4.85 -14.94
C SER A 118 11.44 -6.21 -14.53
N ALA A 119 10.53 -7.08 -14.10
CA ALA A 119 10.80 -8.47 -13.73
C ALA A 119 10.35 -9.43 -14.86
N GLY A 120 10.67 -9.07 -16.10
CA GLY A 120 10.19 -9.73 -17.32
C GLY A 120 9.37 -8.80 -18.23
N ALA A 121 8.88 -9.34 -19.35
CA ALA A 121 8.19 -8.56 -20.38
C ALA A 121 6.90 -7.89 -19.88
N ASP A 122 6.11 -8.64 -19.09
CA ASP A 122 4.76 -8.25 -18.66
C ASP A 122 4.66 -8.19 -17.12
N THR A 123 5.73 -7.85 -16.41
CA THR A 123 5.70 -7.74 -14.93
C THR A 123 6.57 -6.60 -14.46
N SER A 124 5.96 -5.69 -13.71
CA SER A 124 6.63 -4.56 -13.06
C SER A 124 6.60 -4.70 -11.56
N VAL A 125 7.68 -4.27 -10.93
CA VAL A 125 7.83 -4.24 -9.48
C VAL A 125 8.11 -2.80 -9.08
N THR A 126 7.32 -2.27 -8.17
CA THR A 126 7.42 -0.88 -7.72
C THR A 126 7.68 -0.85 -6.23
N TYR A 127 8.85 -0.34 -5.83
CA TYR A 127 9.18 -0.07 -4.42
C TYR A 127 8.73 1.35 -4.08
N LEU A 128 8.08 1.50 -2.93
CA LEU A 128 7.53 2.75 -2.43
C LEU A 128 8.01 3.01 -1.00
N GLU A 129 8.55 4.21 -0.78
CA GLU A 129 8.77 4.78 0.56
C GLU A 129 7.60 5.72 0.87
N ASP A 130 6.75 5.30 1.78
CA ASP A 130 5.53 6.02 2.11
C ASP A 130 5.69 6.77 3.44
N PRO A 131 5.90 8.10 3.40
CA PRO A 131 6.08 8.90 4.62
C PRO A 131 4.77 9.05 5.41
N TYR A 132 3.60 8.85 4.78
CA TYR A 132 2.31 9.02 5.43
C TYR A 132 1.97 7.82 6.29
N LEU A 133 2.26 6.62 5.79
CA LEU A 133 2.12 5.39 6.59
C LEU A 133 3.33 5.10 7.47
N GLY A 134 4.50 5.64 7.12
CA GLY A 134 5.77 5.27 7.72
C GLY A 134 6.18 3.83 7.35
N LEU A 135 5.80 3.38 6.15
CA LEU A 135 6.02 2.02 5.67
C LEU A 135 6.81 2.00 4.37
N HIS A 136 7.53 0.90 4.17
CA HIS A 136 8.08 0.53 2.87
C HIS A 136 7.27 -0.65 2.33
N TYR A 137 6.87 -0.59 1.07
CA TYR A 137 6.19 -1.71 0.46
C TYR A 137 6.47 -1.80 -1.03
N VAL A 138 6.18 -2.97 -1.56
CA VAL A 138 6.37 -3.31 -2.96
C VAL A 138 5.01 -3.63 -3.57
N VAL A 139 4.78 -3.11 -4.76
CA VAL A 139 3.60 -3.36 -5.58
C VAL A 139 4.07 -4.15 -6.79
N VAL A 140 3.55 -5.38 -6.95
CA VAL A 140 3.89 -6.28 -8.05
C VAL A 140 2.68 -6.39 -8.97
N GLN A 141 2.88 -6.02 -10.23
CA GLN A 141 1.80 -5.99 -11.23
C GLN A 141 2.20 -6.75 -12.47
N GLY A 142 1.25 -7.51 -13.03
CA GLY A 142 1.40 -8.18 -14.32
C GLY A 142 1.29 -9.70 -14.25
N LYS A 143 1.56 -10.38 -15.36
CA LYS A 143 1.26 -11.82 -15.53
C LYS A 143 2.03 -12.73 -14.59
N SER A 144 3.27 -12.35 -14.23
CA SER A 144 4.11 -13.14 -13.32
C SER A 144 4.05 -12.62 -11.88
N ALA A 145 3.08 -11.78 -11.53
CA ALA A 145 2.99 -11.20 -10.20
C ALA A 145 2.91 -12.24 -9.07
N PRO A 146 2.18 -13.36 -9.19
CA PRO A 146 2.20 -14.41 -8.17
C PRO A 146 3.57 -15.03 -7.94
N GLN A 147 4.30 -15.40 -9.01
CA GLN A 147 5.63 -16.01 -8.88
C GLN A 147 6.66 -15.01 -8.32
N VAL A 148 6.64 -13.77 -8.82
CA VAL A 148 7.54 -12.70 -8.35
C VAL A 148 7.27 -12.35 -6.89
N SER A 149 6.00 -12.23 -6.50
CA SER A 149 5.62 -11.95 -5.10
C SER A 149 6.04 -13.07 -4.16
N HIS A 150 5.90 -14.33 -4.57
CA HIS A 150 6.39 -15.47 -3.81
C HIS A 150 7.90 -15.41 -3.62
N ALA A 151 8.66 -15.10 -4.69
CA ALA A 151 10.12 -14.97 -4.61
C ALA A 151 10.58 -13.82 -3.70
N ILE A 152 9.85 -12.70 -3.68
CA ILE A 152 10.10 -11.58 -2.76
C ILE A 152 9.88 -12.05 -1.31
N ARG A 153 8.69 -12.59 -0.99
CA ARG A 153 8.35 -13.04 0.37
C ARG A 153 9.30 -14.12 0.90
N ALA A 154 9.87 -14.94 0.01
CA ALA A 154 10.82 -15.98 0.38
C ALA A 154 12.24 -15.47 0.69
N SER A 155 12.63 -14.27 0.23
CA SER A 155 14.01 -13.79 0.35
C SER A 155 14.16 -12.45 1.05
N VAL A 156 13.09 -11.67 1.13
CA VAL A 156 13.10 -10.31 1.70
C VAL A 156 12.21 -10.31 2.93
N PRO A 157 12.71 -9.85 4.10
CA PRO A 157 11.89 -9.70 5.29
C PRO A 157 10.65 -8.83 5.00
N CYS A 158 9.47 -9.42 5.17
CA CYS A 158 8.19 -8.76 4.95
C CYS A 158 7.24 -9.00 6.12
N TRP A 159 6.21 -8.17 6.20
CA TRP A 159 5.04 -8.43 7.03
C TRP A 159 4.03 -9.30 6.27
N THR A 160 3.43 -10.22 7.00
CA THR A 160 2.17 -10.88 6.63
C THR A 160 1.00 -10.15 7.28
N LEU A 161 -0.21 -10.37 6.75
CA LEU A 161 -1.42 -9.83 7.38
C LEU A 161 -1.63 -10.38 8.80
N GLU A 162 -1.31 -11.66 9.01
CA GLU A 162 -1.41 -12.32 10.32
C GLU A 162 -0.49 -11.65 11.35
N GLU A 163 0.81 -11.50 11.02
CA GLU A 163 1.76 -10.80 11.90
C GLU A 163 1.36 -9.34 12.17
N ALA A 164 0.77 -8.66 11.18
CA ALA A 164 0.28 -7.29 11.34
C ALA A 164 -0.90 -7.24 12.32
N LEU A 165 -1.84 -8.18 12.24
CA LEU A 165 -2.97 -8.28 13.17
C LEU A 165 -2.50 -8.65 14.58
N GLU A 166 -1.55 -9.59 14.71
CA GLU A 166 -0.94 -9.95 15.99
C GLU A 166 -0.24 -8.76 16.66
N PHE A 167 0.53 -7.99 15.88
CA PHE A 167 1.16 -6.76 16.35
C PHE A 167 0.13 -5.75 16.85
N SER A 168 -0.95 -5.55 16.09
CA SER A 168 -2.02 -4.63 16.46
C SER A 168 -2.78 -5.06 17.71
N ALA A 169 -2.98 -6.37 17.91
CA ALA A 169 -3.69 -6.91 19.07
C ALA A 169 -2.98 -6.60 20.41
N VAL A 170 -1.65 -6.45 20.40
CA VAL A 170 -0.86 -6.11 21.59
C VAL A 170 -0.52 -4.62 21.70
N SER A 171 -0.98 -3.80 20.76
CA SER A 171 -0.69 -2.36 20.72
C SER A 171 -1.63 -1.58 21.65
N THR A 172 -1.08 -0.99 22.71
CA THR A 172 -1.88 -0.33 23.76
C THR A 172 -1.86 1.19 23.70
N ASP A 173 -0.75 1.78 23.27
CA ASP A 173 -0.60 3.22 23.16
C ASP A 173 -1.03 3.74 21.79
N ARG A 174 -1.29 5.05 21.71
CA ARG A 174 -1.77 5.71 20.49
C ARG A 174 -0.86 5.46 19.28
N ASP A 175 0.45 5.58 19.45
CA ASP A 175 1.37 5.57 18.32
C ASP A 175 1.55 4.13 17.78
N THR A 176 1.57 3.12 18.66
CA THR A 176 1.59 1.71 18.25
C THR A 176 0.28 1.27 17.59
N LYS A 177 -0.88 1.73 18.07
CA LYS A 177 -2.18 1.50 17.41
C LYS A 177 -2.22 2.07 16.00
N ILE A 178 -1.81 3.32 15.82
CA ILE A 178 -1.74 3.97 14.49
C ILE A 178 -0.84 3.16 13.54
N HIS A 179 0.34 2.75 14.02
CA HIS A 179 1.23 1.91 13.21
C HIS A 179 0.60 0.56 12.85
N GLY A 180 -0.08 -0.08 13.80
CA GLY A 180 -0.82 -1.31 13.58
C GLY A 180 -1.91 -1.17 12.52
N ILE A 181 -2.67 -0.06 12.53
CA ILE A 181 -3.65 0.26 11.49
C ILE A 181 -2.97 0.29 10.12
N HIS A 182 -1.89 1.05 9.98
CA HIS A 182 -1.18 1.17 8.70
C HIS A 182 -0.63 -0.18 8.22
N LEU A 183 -0.05 -0.99 9.11
CA LEU A 183 0.46 -2.31 8.77
C LEU A 183 -0.65 -3.25 8.28
N VAL A 184 -1.78 -3.30 8.99
CA VAL A 184 -2.92 -4.15 8.64
C VAL A 184 -3.50 -3.75 7.30
N THR A 185 -3.79 -2.47 7.08
CA THR A 185 -4.42 -2.00 5.83
C THR A 185 -3.48 -2.08 4.63
N ALA A 186 -2.17 -1.86 4.83
CA ALA A 186 -1.19 -2.05 3.76
C ALA A 186 -0.91 -3.53 3.46
N SER A 187 -1.10 -4.44 4.43
CA SER A 187 -0.90 -5.88 4.24
C SER A 187 -2.16 -6.62 3.78
N ALA A 188 -3.32 -5.97 3.81
CA ALA A 188 -4.58 -6.55 3.44
C ALA A 188 -4.58 -6.99 1.96
N PRO A 189 -5.26 -8.10 1.62
CA PRO A 189 -5.43 -8.53 0.25
C PRO A 189 -6.36 -7.57 -0.51
N VAL A 190 -6.45 -7.73 -1.84
CA VAL A 190 -7.37 -6.93 -2.67
C VAL A 190 -8.83 -7.22 -2.32
N LYS A 191 -9.17 -8.47 -1.99
CA LYS A 191 -10.53 -8.87 -1.62
C LYS A 191 -10.79 -8.57 -0.15
N GLN A 192 -11.99 -8.10 0.16
CA GLN A 192 -12.44 -7.88 1.55
C GLN A 192 -12.29 -9.15 2.39
N THR A 193 -11.71 -9.00 3.58
CA THR A 193 -11.60 -10.06 4.58
C THR A 193 -12.21 -9.61 5.90
N GLU A 194 -12.96 -10.52 6.53
CA GLU A 194 -13.75 -10.20 7.73
C GLU A 194 -12.88 -9.72 8.90
N ASN A 195 -11.75 -10.39 9.13
CA ASN A 195 -10.80 -10.02 10.19
C ASN A 195 -10.27 -8.58 10.08
N VAL A 196 -10.08 -8.06 8.86
CA VAL A 196 -9.65 -6.67 8.64
C VAL A 196 -10.82 -5.72 8.87
N VAL A 197 -12.04 -6.10 8.47
CA VAL A 197 -13.25 -5.32 8.71
C VAL A 197 -13.53 -5.19 10.20
N GLU A 198 -13.55 -6.30 10.94
CA GLU A 198 -13.75 -6.33 12.41
C GLU A 198 -12.70 -5.47 13.13
N TYR A 199 -11.44 -5.56 12.70
CA TYR A 199 -10.35 -4.74 13.24
C TYR A 199 -10.59 -3.23 13.03
N LEU A 200 -11.01 -2.84 11.82
CA LEU A 200 -11.30 -1.44 11.51
C LEU A 200 -12.55 -0.93 12.23
N GLU A 201 -13.62 -1.74 12.29
CA GLU A 201 -14.84 -1.41 13.05
C GLU A 201 -14.50 -1.18 14.54
N THR A 202 -13.68 -2.05 15.13
CA THR A 202 -13.22 -1.89 16.51
C THR A 202 -12.47 -0.57 16.72
N LEU A 203 -11.48 -0.26 15.88
CA LEU A 203 -10.68 0.95 16.04
C LEU A 203 -11.38 2.23 15.58
N SER A 204 -12.45 2.12 14.78
CA SER A 204 -13.33 3.26 14.47
C SER A 204 -14.06 3.80 15.70
N GLY A 205 -14.17 3.00 16.77
CA GLY A 205 -14.72 3.40 18.06
C GLY A 205 -13.66 3.75 19.12
N ASP A 206 -12.37 3.89 18.75
CA ASP A 206 -11.32 4.21 19.72
C ASP A 206 -11.56 5.61 20.35
N ASN A 207 -11.23 5.77 21.63
CA ASN A 207 -11.41 7.03 22.34
C ASN A 207 -10.53 8.16 21.78
N ASP A 208 -9.38 7.83 21.19
CA ASP A 208 -8.46 8.82 20.64
C ASP A 208 -8.84 9.19 19.18
N PRO A 209 -9.17 10.46 18.89
CA PRO A 209 -9.52 10.89 17.53
C PRO A 209 -8.39 10.67 16.52
N GLN A 210 -7.12 10.66 16.93
CA GLN A 210 -6.00 10.40 16.02
C GLN A 210 -5.94 8.94 15.57
N VAL A 211 -6.31 8.00 16.44
CA VAL A 211 -6.46 6.58 16.06
C VAL A 211 -7.60 6.44 15.05
N ARG A 212 -8.74 7.09 15.31
CA ARG A 212 -9.88 7.08 14.36
C ARG A 212 -9.54 7.72 13.01
N ARG A 213 -8.76 8.81 12.98
CA ARG A 213 -8.24 9.37 11.71
C ARG A 213 -7.29 8.42 10.99
N ALA A 214 -6.43 7.70 11.71
CA ALA A 214 -5.57 6.69 11.09
C ALA A 214 -6.40 5.54 10.47
N VAL A 215 -7.55 5.18 11.06
CA VAL A 215 -8.51 4.23 10.44
C VAL A 215 -8.98 4.76 9.09
N LEU A 216 -9.40 6.03 8.98
CA LEU A 216 -9.78 6.66 7.71
C LEU A 216 -8.64 6.63 6.68
N VAL A 217 -7.41 6.98 7.09
CA VAL A 217 -6.23 6.92 6.21
C VAL A 217 -5.98 5.50 5.72
N GLY A 218 -6.03 4.51 6.62
CA GLY A 218 -5.84 3.11 6.27
C GLY A 218 -6.93 2.59 5.31
N MET A 219 -8.18 2.99 5.52
CA MET A 219 -9.30 2.61 4.65
C MET A 219 -9.13 3.09 3.21
N ALA A 220 -8.47 4.23 2.99
CA ALA A 220 -8.17 4.71 1.65
C ALA A 220 -7.34 3.69 0.84
N TYR A 221 -6.48 2.91 1.48
CA TYR A 221 -5.64 1.88 0.84
C TYR A 221 -6.37 0.60 0.47
N LEU A 222 -7.53 0.37 1.09
CA LEU A 222 -8.37 -0.80 0.87
C LEU A 222 -9.36 -0.61 -0.28
N GLY A 223 -9.58 0.65 -0.70
CA GLY A 223 -10.28 1.09 -1.91
C GLY A 223 -11.29 0.11 -2.54
N GLY A 224 -12.58 0.45 -2.47
CA GLY A 224 -13.64 -0.33 -3.12
C GLY A 224 -14.20 -1.48 -2.28
N TRP A 225 -13.75 -1.65 -1.04
CA TRP A 225 -14.40 -2.55 -0.08
C TRP A 225 -15.75 -1.97 0.37
N PRO A 226 -16.88 -2.69 0.24
CA PRO A 226 -18.17 -2.20 0.70
C PRO A 226 -18.19 -1.83 2.19
N ALA A 227 -17.46 -2.57 3.03
CA ALA A 227 -17.38 -2.27 4.46
C ALA A 227 -16.71 -0.91 4.74
N VAL A 228 -15.72 -0.50 3.93
CA VAL A 228 -15.05 0.79 4.08
C VAL A 228 -16.03 1.95 3.92
N HIS A 229 -16.92 1.88 2.91
CA HIS A 229 -17.95 2.90 2.72
C HIS A 229 -18.85 3.02 3.95
N ARG A 230 -19.38 1.89 4.42
CA ARG A 230 -20.29 1.85 5.59
C ARG A 230 -19.64 2.39 6.86
N ILE A 231 -18.39 2.01 7.14
CA ILE A 231 -17.64 2.52 8.31
C ILE A 231 -17.42 4.03 8.17
N ALA A 232 -16.95 4.49 7.01
CA ALA A 232 -16.70 5.92 6.77
C ALA A 232 -17.98 6.76 6.82
N GLU A 233 -19.12 6.28 6.32
CA GLU A 233 -20.44 6.92 6.45
C GLU A 233 -20.84 7.08 7.91
N SER A 234 -20.71 6.00 8.69
CA SER A 234 -20.98 6.04 10.13
C SER A 234 -20.11 7.08 10.84
N MET A 235 -18.81 7.11 10.55
CA MET A 235 -17.87 8.08 11.12
C MET A 235 -18.22 9.52 10.68
N ARG A 236 -18.57 9.75 9.41
CA ARG A 236 -19.01 11.07 8.92
C ARG A 236 -20.23 11.58 9.69
N ASP A 237 -21.20 10.71 9.93
CA ASP A 237 -22.51 11.11 10.46
C ASP A 237 -22.54 11.17 11.99
N HIS A 238 -21.72 10.37 12.69
CA HIS A 238 -21.85 10.15 14.13
C HIS A 238 -20.56 10.32 14.96
N ASP A 239 -19.38 10.53 14.36
CA ASP A 239 -18.15 10.67 15.16
C ASP A 239 -18.23 11.93 16.05
N PRO A 240 -17.84 11.85 17.34
CA PRO A 240 -17.86 13.02 18.22
C PRO A 240 -16.87 14.13 17.82
N ASP A 241 -15.76 13.79 17.15
CA ASP A 241 -14.76 14.76 16.69
C ASP A 241 -15.14 15.32 15.31
N GLU A 242 -15.28 16.64 15.21
CA GLU A 242 -15.65 17.30 13.95
C GLU A 242 -14.64 17.07 12.84
N GLY A 243 -13.34 17.04 13.15
CA GLY A 243 -12.33 16.83 12.14
C GLY A 243 -12.33 15.39 11.61
N VAL A 244 -12.64 14.39 12.45
CA VAL A 244 -12.87 13.02 11.97
C VAL A 244 -14.07 12.96 11.03
N ARG A 245 -15.18 13.64 11.34
CA ARG A 245 -16.35 13.71 10.44
C ARG A 245 -16.00 14.31 9.07
N ILE A 246 -15.23 15.39 9.07
CA ILE A 246 -14.76 16.06 7.83
C ILE A 246 -13.84 15.13 7.03
N ASP A 247 -12.85 14.52 7.68
CA ASP A 247 -11.90 13.61 7.04
C ASP A 247 -12.63 12.39 6.43
N ALA A 248 -13.67 11.89 7.09
CA ALA A 248 -14.52 10.81 6.58
C ALA A 248 -15.31 11.24 5.33
N GLY A 249 -15.81 12.48 5.32
CA GLY A 249 -16.44 13.08 4.14
C GLY A 249 -15.48 13.10 2.94
N TYR A 250 -14.25 13.57 3.12
CA TYR A 250 -13.24 13.57 2.06
C TYR A 250 -12.88 12.16 1.58
N LEU A 251 -12.76 11.19 2.49
CA LEU A 251 -12.53 9.80 2.12
C LEU A 251 -13.66 9.30 1.21
N LEU A 252 -14.92 9.50 1.61
CA LEU A 252 -16.10 9.07 0.85
C LEU A 252 -16.15 9.71 -0.53
N GLU A 253 -15.90 11.01 -0.64
CA GLU A 253 -15.76 11.69 -1.93
C GLU A 253 -14.68 11.03 -2.79
N GLY A 254 -13.50 10.80 -2.20
CA GLY A 254 -12.34 10.21 -2.88
C GLY A 254 -12.58 8.81 -3.43
N ILE A 255 -13.21 7.94 -2.64
CA ILE A 255 -13.49 6.55 -3.04
C ILE A 255 -14.72 6.41 -3.95
N SER A 256 -15.57 7.45 -4.02
CA SER A 256 -16.75 7.48 -4.91
C SER A 256 -16.41 7.92 -6.34
N ILE A 257 -15.24 8.51 -6.58
CA ILE A 257 -14.79 8.89 -7.91
C ILE A 257 -14.49 7.60 -8.71
N PRO A 258 -15.17 7.36 -9.85
CA PRO A 258 -14.85 6.23 -10.70
C PRO A 258 -13.40 6.29 -11.15
N PRO A 259 -12.66 5.17 -11.19
CA PRO A 259 -11.26 5.18 -11.61
C PRO A 259 -11.06 5.69 -13.04
N GLU A 260 -12.11 5.66 -13.88
CA GLU A 260 -12.12 6.17 -15.25
C GLU A 260 -12.08 7.72 -15.33
N SER A 261 -12.44 8.41 -14.26
CA SER A 261 -12.51 9.88 -14.21
C SER A 261 -11.19 10.55 -13.80
N LEU A 262 -10.13 9.78 -13.55
CA LEU A 262 -8.83 10.26 -13.05
C LEU A 262 -7.75 10.40 -14.15
N THR A 263 -8.13 10.26 -15.43
CA THR A 263 -7.25 10.39 -16.60
C THR A 263 -7.43 11.70 -17.32
#